data_AF-A0AAJ6CHI2-F1
#
_entry.id   AF-A0AAJ6CHI2-F1
#
_cell.length_a   1.000
_cell.length_b   1.000
_cell.length_c   1.000
_cell.angle_alpha   90.00
_cell.angle_beta   90.00
_cell.angle_gamma   90.00
#
_symmetry.space_group_name_H-M   'P 1'
#
loop_
_entity.id
_entity.type
_entity.pdbx_description
1 polymer ?
#
loop_
_entity_poly.entity_id
_entity_poly.type
_entity_poly.pdbx_seq_one_letter_code
_entity_poly.pdbx_strand_id
1 'polypeptide(L)'
;MTLFLIGLGLADENDITLKGLRAVQSCDKVYLESYTSILLVGDFKKRMEALYGKEVILAHRETVELEADDILLNAHNGNVAFLVVGDPLSATTHSDLILRARTFQAPGSDVETPVDVKIIHNASITTALGSSGLAGYNFGQTISVPFWTDDWRPDSWLERIGENSQFGLHTLCLSDIKVREQSIEDMSRMGAEPEANRRGEMIVAGTLGELLSYTEPTAEQLAQDEKDDEDFEEENPTASEKELDQRREVRATQRAIEFWGEPLHTLIVVGSRLHPMEVAYGRSLARPDSRWTQVAEEVYKCMA
;
A
#
# COMPACT_ATOMS: atom_id res chain seq x y z
N MET A 1 23.07 -22.72 3.43
CA MET A 1 22.40 -21.77 4.34
C MET A 1 21.40 -21.00 3.50
N THR A 2 20.28 -20.56 4.08
CA THR A 2 19.08 -20.20 3.30
C THR A 2 18.56 -18.82 3.70
N LEU A 3 18.26 -18.01 2.69
CA LEU A 3 17.44 -16.81 2.80
C LEU A 3 15.96 -17.18 2.56
N PHE A 4 15.12 -17.02 3.57
CA PHE A 4 13.68 -17.19 3.46
C PHE A 4 13.03 -15.84 3.16
N LEU A 5 12.42 -15.69 1.98
CA LEU A 5 11.56 -14.54 1.66
C LEU A 5 10.13 -14.90 2.04
N ILE A 6 9.55 -14.20 3.00
CA ILE A 6 8.28 -14.60 3.63
C ILE A 6 7.27 -13.46 3.55
N GLY A 7 6.14 -13.72 2.89
CA GLY A 7 5.00 -12.82 2.89
C GLY A 7 4.27 -12.82 4.23
N LEU A 8 3.97 -11.64 4.74
CA LEU A 8 3.23 -11.46 6.00
C LEU A 8 1.72 -11.42 5.82
N GLY A 9 1.22 -11.21 4.60
CA GLY A 9 -0.19 -10.89 4.38
C GLY A 9 -0.48 -9.41 4.62
N LEU A 10 -1.73 -9.03 4.88
CA LEU A 10 -2.20 -7.65 4.65
C LEU A 10 -2.57 -6.86 5.90
N ALA A 11 -2.86 -7.52 7.02
CA ALA A 11 -3.39 -6.87 8.21
C ALA A 11 -2.39 -6.82 9.37
N ASP A 12 -2.12 -7.95 10.01
CA ASP A 12 -1.31 -8.02 11.23
C ASP A 12 -0.41 -9.27 11.30
N GLU A 13 0.29 -9.46 12.43
CA GLU A 13 1.24 -10.55 12.61
C GLU A 13 0.62 -11.96 12.48
N ASN A 14 -0.71 -12.08 12.53
CA ASN A 14 -1.42 -13.36 12.44
C ASN A 14 -1.75 -13.77 11.00
N ASP A 15 -1.63 -12.87 10.03
CA ASP A 15 -1.82 -13.20 8.61
C ASP A 15 -0.67 -14.03 8.03
N ILE A 16 0.45 -14.10 8.75
CA ILE A 16 1.57 -14.95 8.35
C ILE A 16 1.11 -16.41 8.25
N THR A 17 1.47 -17.08 7.16
CA THR A 17 1.15 -18.50 7.03
C THR A 17 1.85 -19.32 8.12
N LEU A 18 1.26 -20.44 8.53
CA LEU A 18 1.90 -21.38 9.45
C LEU A 18 3.29 -21.85 8.95
N LYS A 19 3.47 -21.92 7.62
CA LYS A 19 4.77 -22.22 7.00
C LYS A 19 5.77 -21.09 7.20
N GLY A 20 5.32 -19.84 7.03
CA GLY A 20 6.11 -18.64 7.29
C GLY A 20 6.56 -18.57 8.74
N LEU A 21 5.63 -18.69 9.69
CA LEU A 21 5.95 -18.65 11.13
C LEU A 21 7.01 -19.68 11.53
N ARG A 22 6.87 -20.93 11.06
CA ARG A 22 7.87 -21.99 11.31
C ARG A 22 9.22 -21.67 10.71
N ALA A 23 9.27 -21.07 9.52
CA ALA A 23 10.51 -20.66 8.90
C ALA A 23 11.20 -19.56 9.71
N VAL A 24 10.46 -18.53 10.14
CA VAL A 24 10.96 -17.46 11.02
C VAL A 24 11.59 -18.03 12.29
N GLN A 25 10.89 -18.93 12.97
CA GLN A 25 11.38 -19.56 14.21
C GLN A 25 12.66 -20.39 14.00
N SER A 26 12.89 -20.90 12.78
CA SER A 26 14.10 -21.65 12.41
C SER A 26 15.28 -20.78 11.98
N CYS A 27 15.09 -19.46 11.86
CA CYS A 27 16.11 -18.53 11.42
C CYS A 27 16.92 -17.94 12.59
N ASP A 28 18.18 -17.60 12.29
CA ASP A 28 19.11 -16.97 13.21
C ASP A 28 18.85 -15.46 13.30
N LYS A 29 18.51 -14.85 12.15
CA LYS A 29 18.15 -13.43 12.03
C LYS A 29 16.82 -13.25 11.30
N VAL A 30 16.08 -12.22 11.69
CA VAL A 30 14.78 -11.87 11.12
C VAL A 30 14.81 -10.39 10.73
N TYR A 31 14.73 -10.11 9.45
CA TYR A 31 14.61 -8.77 8.89
C TYR A 31 13.17 -8.50 8.49
N LEU A 32 12.69 -7.28 8.73
CA LEU A 32 11.42 -6.79 8.22
C LEU A 32 11.70 -5.63 7.28
N GLU A 33 11.30 -5.80 6.03
CA GLU A 33 11.28 -4.74 5.04
C GLU A 33 10.22 -3.69 5.44
N SER A 34 10.61 -2.41 5.49
CA SER A 34 9.78 -1.35 6.08
C SER A 34 9.51 -0.15 5.17
N TYR A 35 9.71 -0.26 3.85
CA TYR A 35 9.54 0.84 2.90
C TYR A 35 8.64 0.55 1.70
N THR A 36 8.34 -0.72 1.38
CA THR A 36 7.45 -1.09 0.27
C THR A 36 5.98 -1.12 0.68
N SER A 37 5.69 -1.34 1.97
CA SER A 37 4.34 -1.23 2.56
C SER A 37 4.43 -1.18 4.09
N ILE A 38 3.30 -0.94 4.75
CA ILE A 38 3.19 -0.72 6.20
C ILE A 38 2.20 -1.75 6.78
N LEU A 39 2.55 -2.36 7.91
CA LEU A 39 1.59 -3.16 8.68
C LEU A 39 0.61 -2.21 9.37
N LEU A 40 -0.69 -2.45 9.19
CA LEU A 40 -1.77 -1.57 9.64
C LEU A 40 -2.06 -1.72 11.14
N VAL A 41 -1.02 -1.81 11.96
CA VAL A 41 -1.14 -2.15 13.37
C VAL A 41 -0.11 -1.44 14.24
N GLY A 42 -0.61 -0.78 15.28
CA GLY A 42 0.24 -0.18 16.31
C GLY A 42 1.11 -1.23 17.01
N ASP A 43 2.31 -0.82 17.43
CA ASP A 43 3.29 -1.68 18.10
C ASP A 43 3.65 -2.96 17.31
N PHE A 44 3.52 -2.97 15.97
CA PHE A 44 3.72 -4.15 15.12
C PHE A 44 5.03 -4.90 15.45
N LYS A 45 6.15 -4.19 15.67
CA LYS A 45 7.44 -4.80 16.00
C LYS A 45 7.34 -5.64 17.28
N LYS A 46 6.79 -5.09 18.37
CA LYS A 46 6.65 -5.80 19.65
C LYS A 46 5.72 -7.01 19.51
N ARG A 47 4.62 -6.86 18.75
CA ARG A 47 3.66 -7.94 18.50
C ARG A 47 4.30 -9.09 17.73
N MET A 48 5.05 -8.77 16.67
CA MET A 48 5.81 -9.73 15.87
C MET A 48 6.89 -10.43 16.71
N GLU A 49 7.68 -9.70 17.49
CA GLU A 49 8.72 -10.29 18.36
C GLU A 49 8.11 -11.24 19.40
N ALA A 50 6.94 -10.88 19.96
CA ALA A 50 6.21 -11.73 20.88
C ALA A 50 5.70 -13.03 20.22
N LEU A 51 5.18 -12.94 18.99
CA LEU A 51 4.69 -14.11 18.24
C LEU A 51 5.84 -15.01 17.76
N TYR A 52 6.93 -14.40 17.28
CA TYR A 52 8.05 -15.12 16.66
C TYR A 52 9.06 -15.63 17.68
N GLY A 53 9.14 -15.02 18.86
CA GLY A 53 10.15 -15.33 19.87
C GLY A 53 11.57 -14.96 19.43
N LYS A 54 11.68 -13.97 18.53
CA LYS A 54 12.93 -13.51 17.88
C LYS A 54 12.88 -12.00 17.77
N GLU A 55 14.05 -11.35 17.88
CA GLU A 55 14.19 -9.94 17.56
C GLU A 55 13.93 -9.70 16.06
N VAL A 56 13.19 -8.64 15.75
CA VAL A 56 12.91 -8.20 14.37
C VAL A 56 13.76 -6.97 14.07
N ILE A 57 14.63 -7.08 13.06
CA ILE A 57 15.51 -6.02 12.59
C ILE A 57 14.81 -5.29 11.45
N LEU A 58 14.61 -3.98 11.57
CA LEU A 58 14.03 -3.19 10.48
C LEU A 58 15.07 -3.01 9.36
N ALA A 59 14.68 -3.30 8.13
CA ALA A 59 15.48 -3.11 6.93
C ALA A 59 14.86 -1.98 6.10
N HIS A 60 15.52 -0.82 6.13
CA HIS A 60 15.13 0.36 5.37
C HIS A 60 15.56 0.24 3.91
N ARG A 61 15.14 1.19 3.07
CA ARG A 61 15.47 1.20 1.64
C ARG A 61 16.97 1.08 1.38
N GLU A 62 17.79 1.81 2.13
CA GLU A 62 19.25 1.73 2.01
C GLU A 62 19.74 0.31 2.31
N THR A 63 19.25 -0.29 3.40
CA THR A 63 19.63 -1.66 3.78
C THR A 63 19.25 -2.71 2.73
N VAL A 64 18.12 -2.54 2.04
CA VAL A 64 17.61 -3.50 1.06
C VAL A 64 18.18 -3.28 -0.34
N GLU A 65 18.33 -2.04 -0.78
CA GLU A 65 18.77 -1.71 -2.15
C GLU A 65 20.29 -1.49 -2.24
N LEU A 66 20.91 -0.92 -1.21
CA LEU A 66 22.33 -0.55 -1.17
C LEU A 66 23.17 -1.52 -0.35
N GLU A 67 22.66 -2.02 0.78
CA GLU A 67 23.40 -2.89 1.72
C GLU A 67 22.92 -4.35 1.70
N ALA A 68 22.32 -4.78 0.58
CA ALA A 68 21.83 -6.15 0.40
C ALA A 68 22.91 -7.22 0.69
N ASP A 69 24.18 -6.88 0.46
CA ASP A 69 25.33 -7.76 0.71
C ASP A 69 25.43 -8.20 2.17
N ASP A 70 25.01 -7.38 3.14
CA ASP A 70 25.02 -7.75 4.55
C ASP A 70 23.94 -8.79 4.86
N ILE A 71 22.75 -8.64 4.28
CA ILE A 71 21.66 -9.62 4.41
C ILE A 71 22.11 -10.96 3.79
N LEU A 72 22.72 -10.90 2.60
CA LEU A 72 23.20 -12.08 1.89
C LEU A 72 24.37 -12.75 2.60
N LEU A 73 25.31 -11.98 3.17
CA LEU A 73 26.40 -12.51 3.98
C LEU A 73 25.87 -13.20 5.23
N ASN A 74 24.86 -12.63 5.90
CA ASN A 74 24.20 -13.28 7.02
C ASN A 74 23.50 -14.58 6.58
N ALA A 75 22.83 -14.58 5.43
CA ALA A 75 22.18 -15.77 4.87
C ALA A 75 23.15 -16.83 4.35
N HIS A 76 24.38 -16.43 4.01
CA HIS A 76 25.49 -17.33 3.72
C HIS A 76 26.00 -18.03 4.98
N ASN A 77 25.95 -17.35 6.13
CA ASN A 77 26.46 -17.81 7.43
C ASN A 77 25.40 -18.41 8.38
N GLY A 78 24.11 -18.27 8.06
CA GLY A 78 23.01 -18.84 8.83
C GLY A 78 21.68 -18.80 8.09
N ASN A 79 20.61 -19.28 8.72
CA ASN A 79 19.28 -19.11 8.15
C ASN A 79 18.77 -17.70 8.45
N VAL A 80 18.32 -16.99 7.43
CA VAL A 80 17.81 -15.61 7.56
C VAL A 80 16.39 -15.54 7.05
N ALA A 81 15.50 -14.93 7.83
CA ALA A 81 14.16 -14.57 7.38
C ALA A 81 14.15 -13.11 6.92
N PHE A 82 13.58 -12.87 5.75
CA PHE A 82 13.31 -11.54 5.19
C PHE A 82 11.80 -11.43 4.99
N LEU A 83 11.16 -10.65 5.87
CA LEU A 83 9.71 -10.50 5.95
C LEU A 83 9.26 -9.33 5.09
N VAL A 84 8.20 -9.55 4.31
CA VAL A 84 7.62 -8.56 3.39
C VAL A 84 6.12 -8.47 3.63
N VAL A 85 5.59 -7.25 3.75
CA VAL A 85 4.14 -7.03 3.84
C VAL A 85 3.47 -7.42 2.52
N GLY A 86 2.38 -8.17 2.60
CA GLY A 86 1.73 -8.80 1.45
C GLY A 86 2.46 -10.07 1.01
N ASP A 87 2.77 -10.15 -0.28
CA ASP A 87 3.52 -11.25 -0.89
C ASP A 87 4.85 -10.76 -1.46
N PRO A 88 5.98 -11.47 -1.25
CA PRO A 88 7.30 -10.98 -1.63
C PRO A 88 7.47 -10.69 -3.13
N LEU A 89 6.70 -11.38 -3.98
CA LEU A 89 6.85 -11.32 -5.44
C LEU A 89 5.67 -10.66 -6.15
N SER A 90 4.82 -9.95 -5.42
CA SER A 90 3.79 -9.10 -6.03
C SER A 90 4.36 -7.84 -6.70
N ALA A 91 5.58 -7.45 -6.34
CA ALA A 91 6.32 -6.34 -6.94
C ALA A 91 7.76 -6.76 -7.30
N THR A 92 8.50 -5.89 -7.98
CA THR A 92 9.83 -6.22 -8.51
C THR A 92 10.97 -6.05 -7.53
N THR A 93 10.78 -5.30 -6.43
CA THR A 93 11.85 -4.95 -5.46
C THR A 93 12.62 -6.17 -4.96
N HIS A 94 11.90 -7.20 -4.49
CA HIS A 94 12.53 -8.39 -3.91
C HIS A 94 13.09 -9.35 -4.96
N SER A 95 12.71 -9.19 -6.24
CA SER A 95 13.31 -9.97 -7.32
C SER A 95 14.78 -9.63 -7.50
N ASP A 96 15.17 -8.37 -7.29
CA ASP A 96 16.58 -7.95 -7.29
C ASP A 96 17.39 -8.67 -6.20
N LEU A 97 16.88 -8.72 -4.96
CA LEU A 97 17.53 -9.46 -3.86
C LEU A 97 17.73 -10.95 -4.19
N ILE A 98 16.75 -11.59 -4.83
CA ILE A 98 16.87 -12.99 -5.27
C ILE A 98 17.95 -13.15 -6.33
N LEU A 99 18.03 -12.22 -7.30
CA LEU A 99 19.05 -12.26 -8.35
C LEU A 99 20.45 -12.07 -7.74
N ARG A 100 20.62 -11.11 -6.83
CA ARG A 100 21.87 -10.90 -6.09
C ARG A 100 22.26 -12.13 -5.27
N ALA A 101 21.30 -12.80 -4.61
CA ALA A 101 21.55 -14.03 -3.87
C ALA A 101 22.12 -15.16 -4.75
N ARG A 102 21.67 -15.25 -6.01
CA ARG A 102 22.12 -16.29 -6.96
C ARG A 102 23.54 -16.08 -7.46
N THR A 103 24.01 -14.84 -7.52
CA THR A 103 25.37 -14.48 -7.96
C THR A 103 26.23 -13.99 -6.79
N PHE A 104 25.77 -14.19 -5.56
CA PHE A 104 26.46 -13.69 -4.37
C PHE A 104 27.86 -14.29 -4.27
N GLN A 105 28.86 -13.46 -3.98
CA GLN A 105 30.23 -13.86 -3.76
C GLN A 105 30.67 -13.37 -2.39
N ALA A 106 30.91 -14.30 -1.47
CA ALA A 106 31.31 -13.97 -0.12
C ALA A 106 32.65 -13.19 -0.12
N PRO A 107 32.82 -12.20 0.77
CA PRO A 107 34.07 -11.46 0.89
C PRO A 107 35.29 -12.39 1.03
N GLY A 108 36.29 -12.21 0.17
CA GLY A 108 37.49 -13.05 0.15
C GLY A 108 37.36 -14.37 -0.61
N SER A 109 36.22 -14.67 -1.23
CA SER A 109 36.08 -15.77 -2.18
C SER A 109 36.55 -15.34 -3.56
N ASP A 110 37.22 -16.23 -4.29
CA ASP A 110 37.61 -16.04 -5.70
C ASP A 110 36.54 -16.54 -6.68
N VAL A 111 35.45 -17.13 -6.16
CA VAL A 111 34.36 -17.72 -6.93
C VAL A 111 33.01 -17.32 -6.33
N GLU A 112 31.94 -17.37 -7.13
CA GLU A 112 30.57 -17.21 -6.66
C GLU A 112 30.24 -18.24 -5.56
N THR A 113 29.55 -17.79 -4.53
CA THR A 113 29.06 -18.59 -3.40
C THR A 113 27.56 -18.32 -3.19
N PRO A 114 26.69 -18.81 -4.10
CA PRO A 114 25.28 -18.47 -4.10
C PRO A 114 24.59 -18.81 -2.78
N VAL A 115 23.63 -17.98 -2.39
CA VAL A 115 22.76 -18.21 -1.23
C VAL A 115 21.49 -18.91 -1.71
N ASP A 116 21.10 -20.00 -1.03
CA ASP A 116 19.83 -20.68 -1.32
C ASP A 116 18.66 -19.78 -0.91
N VAL A 117 17.67 -19.63 -1.78
CA VAL A 117 16.51 -18.76 -1.52
C VAL A 117 15.23 -19.59 -1.51
N LYS A 118 14.45 -19.48 -0.42
CA LYS A 118 13.14 -20.10 -0.29
C LYS A 118 12.06 -19.05 -0.16
N ILE A 119 11.13 -19.05 -1.11
CA ILE A 119 9.99 -18.13 -1.10
C ILE A 119 8.80 -18.80 -0.40
N ILE A 120 8.19 -18.07 0.51
CA ILE A 120 6.94 -18.42 1.19
C ILE A 120 5.92 -17.33 0.86
N HIS A 121 5.01 -17.67 -0.05
CA HIS A 121 3.96 -16.78 -0.52
C HIS A 121 2.88 -16.51 0.54
N ASN A 122 2.16 -15.40 0.36
CA ASN A 122 1.01 -15.04 1.17
C ASN A 122 -0.04 -14.23 0.37
N ALA A 123 -1.08 -13.74 1.03
CA ALA A 123 -2.05 -12.82 0.46
C ALA A 123 -1.38 -11.51 0.01
N SER A 124 -1.88 -10.94 -1.09
CA SER A 124 -1.42 -9.67 -1.66
C SER A 124 -2.61 -8.80 -2.04
N ILE A 125 -2.42 -7.48 -2.13
CA ILE A 125 -3.44 -6.56 -2.64
C ILE A 125 -3.92 -6.96 -4.05
N THR A 126 -3.03 -7.55 -4.86
CA THR A 126 -3.35 -8.06 -6.19
C THR A 126 -4.34 -9.23 -6.18
N THR A 127 -4.44 -9.94 -5.05
CA THR A 127 -5.42 -11.02 -4.85
C THR A 127 -6.62 -10.55 -4.03
N ALA A 128 -6.41 -9.67 -3.05
CA ALA A 128 -7.46 -9.12 -2.20
C ALA A 128 -8.41 -8.17 -2.94
N LEU A 129 -8.00 -7.66 -4.12
CA LEU A 129 -8.89 -6.88 -5.00
C LEU A 129 -10.20 -7.62 -5.35
N GLY A 130 -10.26 -8.95 -5.20
CA GLY A 130 -11.50 -9.72 -5.34
C GLY A 130 -12.60 -9.27 -4.38
N SER A 131 -12.27 -8.65 -3.25
CA SER A 131 -13.23 -8.04 -2.32
C SER A 131 -14.07 -6.92 -2.97
N SER A 132 -13.59 -6.33 -4.07
CA SER A 132 -14.35 -5.36 -4.87
C SER A 132 -15.49 -5.99 -5.70
N GLY A 133 -15.53 -7.32 -5.79
CA GLY A 133 -16.45 -8.05 -6.67
C GLY A 133 -16.03 -8.08 -8.13
N LEU A 134 -14.94 -7.40 -8.50
CA LEU A 134 -14.38 -7.43 -9.85
C LEU A 134 -13.56 -8.71 -10.05
N ALA A 135 -13.66 -9.26 -11.25
CA ALA A 135 -12.98 -10.48 -11.64
C ALA A 135 -11.50 -10.21 -11.88
N GLY A 136 -10.64 -10.87 -11.09
CA GLY A 136 -9.18 -10.71 -11.22
C GLY A 136 -8.62 -10.98 -12.63
N TYR A 137 -9.25 -11.86 -13.41
CA TYR A 137 -8.84 -12.13 -14.79
C TYR A 137 -9.16 -10.99 -15.79
N ASN A 138 -9.97 -10.01 -15.40
CA ASN A 138 -10.29 -8.82 -16.20
C ASN A 138 -9.41 -7.61 -15.84
N PHE A 139 -8.43 -7.76 -14.95
CA PHE A 139 -7.45 -6.71 -14.67
C PHE A 139 -6.33 -6.69 -15.72
N GLY A 140 -5.95 -5.49 -16.13
CA GLY A 140 -4.81 -5.25 -16.99
C GLY A 140 -3.55 -4.93 -16.18
N GLN A 141 -2.69 -4.08 -16.73
CA GLN A 141 -1.47 -3.69 -16.03
C GLN A 141 -1.80 -2.92 -14.74
N THR A 142 -1.19 -3.31 -13.62
CA THR A 142 -1.22 -2.53 -12.38
C THR A 142 -0.31 -1.31 -12.51
N ILE A 143 -0.74 -0.16 -12.00
CA ILE A 143 0.01 1.10 -12.05
C ILE A 143 0.26 1.65 -10.66
N SER A 144 1.28 2.49 -10.53
CA SER A 144 1.55 3.29 -9.32
C SER A 144 1.28 4.76 -9.63
N VAL A 145 0.46 5.41 -8.81
CA VAL A 145 0.15 6.85 -8.90
C VAL A 145 1.14 7.60 -8.01
N PRO A 146 2.12 8.33 -8.60
CA PRO A 146 3.12 9.06 -7.84
C PRO A 146 2.54 10.32 -7.20
N PHE A 147 3.17 10.79 -6.12
CA PHE A 147 2.92 12.15 -5.66
C PHE A 147 3.49 13.16 -6.65
N TRP A 148 2.71 14.19 -6.96
CA TRP A 148 3.21 15.34 -7.70
C TRP A 148 3.84 16.37 -6.76
N THR A 149 4.89 17.03 -7.23
CA THR A 149 5.42 18.28 -6.66
C THR A 149 5.31 19.39 -7.70
N ASP A 150 5.70 20.62 -7.35
CA ASP A 150 5.67 21.75 -8.28
C ASP A 150 6.61 21.55 -9.48
N ASP A 151 7.73 20.87 -9.26
CA ASP A 151 8.79 20.62 -10.23
C ASP A 151 8.77 19.20 -10.82
N TRP A 152 8.00 18.27 -10.25
CA TRP A 152 7.95 16.87 -10.68
C TRP A 152 6.52 16.35 -10.78
N ARG A 153 6.01 16.26 -12.01
CA ARG A 153 4.64 15.80 -12.34
C ARG A 153 4.63 14.74 -13.44
N PRO A 154 5.17 13.54 -13.17
CA PRO A 154 5.16 12.47 -14.16
C PRO A 154 3.72 12.04 -14.48
N ASP A 155 3.46 11.78 -15.76
CA ASP A 155 2.15 11.45 -16.32
C ASP A 155 2.13 10.10 -17.06
N SER A 156 3.29 9.42 -17.18
CA SER A 156 3.42 8.13 -17.88
C SER A 156 2.51 7.02 -17.36
N TRP A 157 2.00 7.14 -16.13
CA TRP A 157 1.02 6.23 -15.55
C TRP A 157 -0.39 6.40 -16.17
N LEU A 158 -0.73 7.58 -16.70
CA LEU A 158 -2.01 7.84 -17.37
C LEU A 158 -2.12 7.08 -18.69
N GLU A 159 -1.03 6.98 -19.46
CA GLU A 159 -1.01 6.22 -20.72
C GLU A 159 -1.36 4.75 -20.49
N ARG A 160 -0.83 4.15 -19.42
CA ARG A 160 -1.10 2.76 -19.01
C ARG A 160 -2.57 2.53 -18.59
N ILE A 161 -3.20 3.53 -17.95
CA ILE A 161 -4.65 3.49 -17.71
C ILE A 161 -5.41 3.51 -19.04
N GLY A 162 -4.95 4.33 -19.99
CA GLY A 162 -5.48 4.39 -21.35
C GLY A 162 -5.39 3.05 -22.09
N GLU A 163 -4.25 2.35 -22.00
CA GLU A 163 -4.05 1.01 -22.58
C GLU A 163 -5.06 0.00 -22.03
N ASN A 164 -5.18 -0.10 -20.69
CA ASN A 164 -6.16 -0.99 -20.07
C ASN A 164 -7.60 -0.63 -20.49
N SER A 165 -7.93 0.66 -20.49
CA SER A 165 -9.26 1.17 -20.89
C SER A 165 -9.60 0.83 -22.34
N GLN A 166 -8.63 0.93 -23.27
CA GLN A 166 -8.81 0.56 -24.68
C GLN A 166 -9.20 -0.92 -24.85
N PHE A 167 -8.64 -1.80 -24.02
CA PHE A 167 -9.01 -3.22 -24.00
C PHE A 167 -10.19 -3.53 -23.07
N GLY A 168 -10.73 -2.53 -22.37
CA GLY A 168 -11.83 -2.66 -21.43
C GLY A 168 -11.47 -3.39 -20.15
N LEU A 169 -10.19 -3.41 -19.77
CA LEU A 169 -9.67 -4.05 -18.56
C LEU A 169 -9.75 -3.12 -17.35
N HIS A 170 -9.94 -3.69 -16.15
CA HIS A 170 -9.80 -2.94 -14.90
C HIS A 170 -8.33 -2.58 -14.65
N THR A 171 -8.09 -1.45 -14.00
CA THR A 171 -6.75 -1.02 -13.60
C THR A 171 -6.68 -0.92 -12.09
N LEU A 172 -5.77 -1.69 -11.48
CA LEU A 172 -5.38 -1.48 -10.09
C LEU A 172 -4.39 -0.32 -10.03
N CYS A 173 -4.76 0.74 -9.32
CA CYS A 173 -3.96 1.92 -9.08
C CYS A 173 -3.45 1.89 -7.64
N LEU A 174 -2.17 1.58 -7.47
CA LEU A 174 -1.47 1.65 -6.19
C LEU A 174 -1.07 3.10 -5.92
N SER A 175 -1.30 3.58 -4.72
CA SER A 175 -0.82 4.90 -4.31
C SER A 175 0.64 4.83 -3.89
N ASP A 176 1.40 5.84 -4.28
CA ASP A 176 2.76 6.01 -3.78
C ASP A 176 2.75 6.19 -2.26
N ILE A 177 3.76 5.64 -1.58
CA ILE A 177 3.91 5.77 -0.15
C ILE A 177 5.13 6.65 0.06
N LYS A 178 4.92 7.87 0.56
CA LYS A 178 6.01 8.71 1.06
C LYS A 178 6.53 8.10 2.36
N VAL A 179 7.27 7.00 2.27
CA VAL A 179 8.12 6.54 3.36
C VAL A 179 9.35 7.43 3.38
N ARG A 180 9.16 8.69 3.80
CA ARG A 180 10.23 9.36 4.52
C ARG A 180 10.41 8.52 5.76
N GLU A 181 11.57 7.89 5.93
CA GLU A 181 11.90 6.93 7.00
C GLU A 181 11.06 7.21 8.25
N GLN A 182 9.94 6.49 8.37
CA GLN A 182 9.01 6.76 9.44
C GLN A 182 9.70 6.32 10.71
N SER A 183 9.85 7.24 11.66
CA SER A 183 10.38 6.87 12.96
C SER A 183 9.44 5.87 13.61
N ILE A 184 9.94 5.07 14.56
CA ILE A 184 9.10 4.17 15.36
C ILE A 184 7.94 4.96 16.02
N GLU A 185 8.16 6.25 16.32
CA GLU A 185 7.14 7.16 16.84
C GLU A 185 6.05 7.47 15.81
N ASP A 186 6.40 7.72 14.55
CA ASP A 186 5.42 7.99 13.47
C ASP A 186 4.53 6.77 13.21
N MET A 187 5.12 5.56 13.19
CA MET A 187 4.37 4.31 13.03
C MET A 187 3.51 3.96 14.26
N SER A 188 3.93 4.39 15.46
CA SER A 188 3.15 4.19 16.68
C SER A 188 1.93 5.12 16.81
N ARG A 189 1.95 6.27 16.11
CA ARG A 189 0.84 7.26 16.11
C ARG A 189 -0.32 6.89 15.19
N MET A 190 -0.08 6.09 14.15
CA MET A 190 -1.16 5.50 13.33
C MET A 190 -2.01 4.48 14.11
N GLY A 191 -1.60 4.11 15.33
CA GLY A 191 -2.37 3.30 16.26
C GLY A 191 -3.25 4.14 17.19
N ALA A 192 -4.20 4.91 16.65
CA ALA A 192 -5.32 5.41 17.45
C ALA A 192 -6.28 4.25 17.79
N GLU A 193 -6.86 4.31 18.99
CA GLU A 193 -7.55 3.20 19.68
C GLU A 193 -8.55 2.40 18.82
N PRO A 194 -8.71 1.09 19.11
CA PRO A 194 -9.73 0.28 18.48
C PRO A 194 -11.12 0.69 18.99
N GLU A 195 -11.71 1.74 18.40
CA GLU A 195 -13.16 1.78 18.35
C GLU A 195 -13.61 0.54 17.59
N ALA A 196 -14.29 -0.34 18.32
CA ALA A 196 -14.63 -1.71 17.95
C ALA A 196 -15.52 -1.86 16.70
N ASN A 197 -15.75 -0.80 15.92
CA ASN A 197 -16.76 -0.75 14.85
C ASN A 197 -16.26 -0.29 13.47
N ARG A 198 -14.95 -0.12 13.23
CA ARG A 198 -14.41 0.09 11.85
C ARG A 198 -13.23 -0.83 11.49
N ARG A 199 -13.17 -2.04 12.06
CA ARG A 199 -12.22 -3.10 11.61
C ARG A 199 -12.69 -3.80 10.31
N GLY A 200 -13.34 -3.07 9.42
CA GLY A 200 -13.80 -3.59 8.13
C GLY A 200 -13.08 -2.87 7.01
N GLU A 201 -12.62 -3.63 6.01
CA GLU A 201 -12.17 -3.08 4.73
C GLU A 201 -13.28 -2.15 4.19
N MET A 202 -12.99 -0.85 4.06
CA MET A 202 -13.93 0.06 3.43
C MET A 202 -13.78 -0.04 1.92
N ILE A 203 -14.77 -0.64 1.26
CA ILE A 203 -14.82 -0.73 -0.21
C ILE A 203 -16.07 0.00 -0.67
N VAL A 204 -15.87 1.03 -1.48
CA VAL A 204 -16.94 1.87 -2.00
C VAL A 204 -16.86 1.89 -3.52
N ALA A 205 -17.99 1.67 -4.18
CA ALA A 205 -18.12 1.79 -5.63
C ALA A 205 -18.86 3.08 -6.01
N GLY A 206 -18.44 3.71 -7.09
CA GLY A 206 -19.08 4.92 -7.61
C GLY A 206 -18.27 5.58 -8.71
N THR A 207 -18.74 6.73 -9.18
CA THR A 207 -17.95 7.55 -10.11
C THR A 207 -16.85 8.29 -9.36
N LEU A 208 -15.71 8.57 -10.01
CA LEU A 208 -14.60 9.25 -9.33
C LEU A 208 -15.02 10.57 -8.68
N GLY A 209 -15.88 11.35 -9.35
CA GLY A 209 -16.41 12.59 -8.79
C GLY A 209 -17.26 12.39 -7.52
N GLU A 210 -18.05 11.32 -7.45
CA GLU A 210 -18.80 10.96 -6.23
C GLU A 210 -17.84 10.62 -5.10
N LEU A 211 -16.82 9.79 -5.38
CA LEU A 211 -15.85 9.39 -4.37
C LEU A 211 -15.06 10.60 -3.82
N LEU A 212 -14.61 11.50 -4.71
CA LEU A 212 -13.90 12.72 -4.29
C LEU A 212 -14.81 13.68 -3.52
N SER A 213 -16.09 13.78 -3.88
CA SER A 213 -17.02 14.70 -3.20
C SER A 213 -17.23 14.38 -1.71
N TYR A 214 -16.97 13.15 -1.28
CA TYR A 214 -17.07 12.77 0.13
C TYR A 214 -15.99 13.37 1.01
N THR A 215 -14.88 13.85 0.42
CA THR A 215 -13.78 14.48 1.14
C THR A 215 -13.75 16.00 0.99
N GLU A 216 -14.62 16.54 0.13
CA GLU A 216 -14.79 17.99 -0.04
C GLU A 216 -15.52 18.59 1.17
N PRO A 217 -15.19 19.83 1.57
CA PRO A 217 -15.89 20.49 2.66
C PRO A 217 -17.36 20.76 2.31
N THR A 218 -18.22 20.61 3.30
CA THR A 218 -19.57 21.19 3.25
C THR A 218 -19.49 22.72 3.16
N ALA A 219 -20.57 23.38 2.73
CA ALA A 219 -20.60 24.85 2.67
C ALA A 219 -20.30 25.51 4.04
N GLU A 220 -20.73 24.88 5.14
CA GLU A 220 -20.45 25.36 6.50
C GLU A 220 -18.97 25.20 6.87
N GLN A 221 -18.37 24.04 6.54
CA GLN A 221 -16.94 23.81 6.75
C GLN A 221 -16.08 24.71 5.89
N LEU A 222 -16.47 24.97 4.64
CA LEU A 222 -15.74 25.86 3.75
C LEU A 222 -15.75 27.30 4.29
N ALA A 223 -16.90 27.79 4.75
CA ALA A 223 -16.99 29.11 5.37
C ALA A 223 -16.14 29.20 6.66
N GLN A 224 -16.04 28.11 7.42
CA GLN A 224 -15.17 28.05 8.60
C GLN A 224 -13.69 28.01 8.22
N ASP A 225 -13.31 27.25 7.20
CA ASP A 225 -11.93 27.20 6.68
C ASP A 225 -11.45 28.56 6.19
N GLU A 226 -12.31 29.28 5.45
CA GLU A 226 -12.03 30.64 4.96
C GLU A 226 -11.77 31.59 6.14
N LYS A 227 -12.63 31.53 7.16
CA LYS A 227 -12.46 32.33 8.37
C LYS A 227 -11.17 31.97 9.14
N ASP A 228 -10.86 30.68 9.29
CA ASP A 228 -9.66 30.21 9.98
C ASP A 228 -8.37 30.60 9.24
N ASP A 229 -8.42 30.75 7.91
CA ASP A 229 -7.32 31.25 7.10
C ASP A 229 -7.18 32.78 7.25
N GLU A 230 -8.30 33.53 7.21
CA GLU A 230 -8.30 34.99 7.46
C GLU A 230 -7.74 35.33 8.84
N ASP A 231 -8.24 34.67 9.90
CA ASP A 231 -7.77 34.87 11.28
C ASP A 231 -6.27 34.53 11.40
N PHE A 232 -5.80 33.48 10.72
CA PHE A 232 -4.38 33.10 10.71
C PHE A 232 -3.49 34.12 10.00
N GLU A 233 -3.94 34.69 8.87
CA GLU A 233 -3.22 35.74 8.14
C GLU A 233 -3.13 37.04 8.96
N GLU A 234 -4.20 37.41 9.68
CA GLU A 234 -4.18 38.57 10.58
C GLU A 234 -3.17 38.39 11.72
N GLU A 235 -3.12 37.20 12.32
CA GLU A 235 -2.15 36.86 13.37
C GLU A 235 -0.73 36.69 12.84
N ASN A 236 -0.57 36.31 11.57
CA ASN A 236 0.70 36.02 10.92
C ASN A 236 0.85 36.80 9.59
N PRO A 237 1.03 38.14 9.61
CA PRO A 237 1.04 38.96 8.40
C PRO A 237 2.20 38.68 7.42
N THR A 238 3.19 37.90 7.84
CA THR A 238 4.33 37.46 7.02
C THR A 238 4.20 36.03 6.53
N ALA A 239 3.04 35.38 6.76
CA ALA A 239 2.78 34.04 6.26
C ALA A 239 2.90 34.02 4.73
N SER A 240 3.59 33.00 4.23
CA SER A 240 3.74 32.75 2.80
C SER A 240 2.56 31.95 2.26
N GLU A 241 2.27 32.06 0.96
CA GLU A 241 1.25 31.22 0.29
C GLU A 241 1.50 29.73 0.54
N LYS A 242 2.77 29.33 0.60
CA LYS A 242 3.16 27.95 0.89
C LYS A 242 2.72 27.48 2.27
N GLU A 243 2.72 28.34 3.27
CA GLU A 243 2.25 27.99 4.63
C GLU A 243 0.73 27.86 4.66
N LEU A 244 0.01 28.71 3.92
CA LEU A 244 -1.44 28.62 3.77
C LEU A 244 -1.85 27.35 3.02
N ASP A 245 -1.15 27.02 1.92
CA ASP A 245 -1.39 25.80 1.16
C ASP A 245 -1.13 24.54 2.01
N GLN A 246 -0.11 24.54 2.86
CA GLN A 246 0.12 23.45 3.82
C GLN A 246 -1.03 23.29 4.82
N ARG A 247 -1.60 24.39 5.33
CA ARG A 247 -2.77 24.34 6.22
C ARG A 247 -3.99 23.77 5.50
N ARG A 248 -4.24 24.20 4.26
CA ARG A 248 -5.32 23.68 3.41
C ARG A 248 -5.14 22.18 3.13
N GLU A 249 -3.92 21.74 2.82
CA GLU A 249 -3.57 20.33 2.59
C GLU A 249 -3.78 19.47 3.84
N VAL A 250 -3.44 19.97 5.03
CA VAL A 250 -3.70 19.30 6.31
C VAL A 250 -5.20 19.11 6.54
N ARG A 251 -6.02 20.14 6.32
CA ARG A 251 -7.49 20.03 6.45
C ARG A 251 -8.08 19.04 5.45
N ALA A 252 -7.63 19.08 4.19
CA ALA A 252 -8.07 18.13 3.17
C ALA A 252 -7.70 16.68 3.53
N THR A 253 -6.49 16.47 4.05
CA THR A 253 -6.03 15.15 4.52
C THR A 253 -6.85 14.66 5.71
N GLN A 254 -7.14 15.54 6.67
CA GLN A 254 -7.95 15.20 7.84
C GLN A 254 -9.37 14.76 7.43
N ARG A 255 -10.00 15.48 6.49
CA ARG A 255 -11.31 15.08 5.93
C ARG A 255 -11.26 13.74 5.23
N ALA A 256 -10.20 13.51 4.45
CA ALA A 256 -9.99 12.23 3.78
C ALA A 256 -9.87 11.08 4.79
N ILE A 257 -9.13 11.28 5.90
CA ILE A 257 -9.00 10.27 6.98
C ILE A 257 -10.34 10.05 7.69
N GLU A 258 -11.10 11.11 7.98
CA GLU A 258 -12.41 10.98 8.64
C GLU A 258 -13.40 10.14 7.82
N PHE A 259 -13.35 10.28 6.50
CA PHE A 259 -14.21 9.52 5.59
C PHE A 259 -13.66 8.13 5.24
N TRP A 260 -12.45 8.06 4.66
CA TRP A 260 -11.85 6.83 4.13
C TRP A 260 -11.18 5.96 5.20
N GLY A 261 -10.80 6.56 6.33
CA GLY A 261 -9.94 5.95 7.32
C GLY A 261 -8.46 6.29 7.10
N GLU A 262 -7.63 5.78 7.99
CA GLU A 262 -6.18 5.86 7.85
C GLU A 262 -5.71 5.02 6.65
N PRO A 263 -4.62 5.42 5.98
CA PRO A 263 -3.97 4.59 4.96
C PRO A 263 -3.73 3.14 5.46
N LEU A 264 -3.67 2.14 4.59
CA LEU A 264 -3.43 2.24 3.14
C LEU A 264 -4.71 2.22 2.28
N HIS A 265 -4.65 2.95 1.16
CA HIS A 265 -5.73 3.02 0.18
C HIS A 265 -5.24 2.59 -1.21
N THR A 266 -6.16 2.06 -2.01
CA THR A 266 -5.96 1.78 -3.44
C THR A 266 -7.20 2.18 -4.22
N LEU A 267 -7.03 2.50 -5.50
CA LEU A 267 -8.12 2.84 -6.41
C LEU A 267 -8.20 1.79 -7.52
N ILE A 268 -9.41 1.40 -7.92
CA ILE A 268 -9.62 0.58 -9.10
C ILE A 268 -10.36 1.41 -10.15
N VAL A 269 -9.75 1.59 -11.32
CA VAL A 269 -10.43 2.16 -12.49
C VAL A 269 -11.10 1.02 -13.25
N VAL A 270 -12.43 1.06 -13.30
CA VAL A 270 -13.23 -0.02 -13.88
C VAL A 270 -13.19 0.03 -15.41
N GLY A 271 -12.82 -1.08 -16.06
CA GLY A 271 -12.86 -1.24 -17.50
C GLY A 271 -14.26 -1.56 -18.04
N SER A 272 -14.43 -1.40 -19.35
CA SER A 272 -15.72 -1.61 -20.04
C SER A 272 -16.12 -3.07 -20.23
N ARG A 273 -15.22 -4.05 -20.06
CA ARG A 273 -15.54 -5.49 -20.08
C ARG A 273 -16.12 -5.94 -18.74
N LEU A 274 -17.24 -5.35 -18.38
CA LEU A 274 -17.90 -5.58 -17.11
C LEU A 274 -18.92 -6.73 -17.23
N HIS A 275 -18.91 -7.65 -16.29
CA HIS A 275 -19.87 -8.74 -16.18
C HIS A 275 -21.08 -8.30 -15.33
N PRO A 276 -22.32 -8.75 -15.61
CA PRO A 276 -23.49 -8.38 -14.81
C PRO A 276 -23.35 -8.62 -13.30
N MET A 277 -22.64 -9.69 -12.91
CA MET A 277 -22.33 -9.96 -11.49
C MET A 277 -21.38 -8.93 -10.88
N GLU A 278 -20.43 -8.40 -11.64
CA GLU A 278 -19.56 -7.31 -11.18
C GLU A 278 -20.37 -6.03 -10.96
N VAL A 279 -21.34 -5.75 -11.84
CA VAL A 279 -22.27 -4.62 -11.66
C VAL A 279 -23.11 -4.81 -10.40
N ALA A 280 -23.69 -5.99 -10.22
CA ALA A 280 -24.54 -6.31 -9.06
C ALA A 280 -23.76 -6.27 -7.75
N TYR A 281 -22.54 -6.81 -7.73
CA TYR A 281 -21.67 -6.74 -6.55
C TYR A 281 -21.26 -5.29 -6.26
N GLY A 282 -20.79 -4.55 -7.27
CA GLY A 282 -20.45 -3.14 -7.13
C GLY A 282 -21.64 -2.29 -6.65
N ARG A 283 -22.88 -2.61 -7.09
CA ARG A 283 -24.09 -1.95 -6.58
C ARG A 283 -24.28 -2.15 -5.08
N SER A 284 -23.90 -3.31 -4.54
CA SER A 284 -23.96 -3.56 -3.09
C SER A 284 -22.92 -2.77 -2.28
N LEU A 285 -21.83 -2.35 -2.94
CA LEU A 285 -20.78 -1.50 -2.38
C LEU A 285 -21.00 0.00 -2.66
N ALA A 286 -21.94 0.33 -3.54
CA ALA A 286 -22.23 1.70 -3.93
C ALA A 286 -23.11 2.41 -2.89
N ARG A 287 -22.90 3.71 -2.72
CA ARG A 287 -23.80 4.54 -1.91
C ARG A 287 -25.17 4.66 -2.58
N PRO A 288 -26.27 4.89 -1.82
CA PRO A 288 -27.64 4.90 -2.35
C PRO A 288 -27.89 5.85 -3.53
N ASP A 289 -27.14 6.95 -3.61
CA ASP A 289 -27.21 8.01 -4.60
C ASP A 289 -26.16 7.89 -5.72
N SER A 290 -25.33 6.84 -5.68
CA SER A 290 -24.29 6.64 -6.69
C SER A 290 -24.88 6.30 -8.07
N ARG A 291 -24.26 6.85 -9.11
CA ARG A 291 -24.56 6.53 -10.51
C ARG A 291 -23.91 5.24 -11.00
N TRP A 292 -23.33 4.41 -10.12
CA TRP A 292 -22.67 3.14 -10.50
C TRP A 292 -23.47 2.31 -11.51
N THR A 293 -24.74 2.05 -11.20
CA THR A 293 -25.63 1.27 -12.08
C THR A 293 -25.89 1.98 -13.40
N GLN A 294 -26.19 3.28 -13.33
CA GLN A 294 -26.47 4.08 -14.52
C GLN A 294 -25.26 4.10 -15.45
N VAL A 295 -24.04 4.25 -14.93
CA VAL A 295 -22.81 4.21 -15.71
C VAL A 295 -22.58 2.83 -16.34
N ALA A 296 -22.80 1.75 -15.59
CA ALA A 296 -22.69 0.40 -16.14
C ALA A 296 -23.64 0.19 -17.34
N GLU A 297 -24.89 0.63 -17.24
CA GLU A 297 -25.91 0.48 -18.28
C GLU A 297 -25.70 1.44 -19.45
N GLU A 298 -25.51 2.73 -19.18
CA GLU A 298 -25.49 3.78 -20.21
C GLU A 298 -24.12 3.92 -20.88
N VAL A 299 -23.02 3.74 -20.14
CA VAL A 299 -21.65 3.93 -20.64
C VAL A 299 -21.04 2.61 -21.07
N TYR A 300 -21.03 1.61 -20.18
CA TYR A 300 -20.40 0.31 -20.46
C TYR A 300 -21.34 -0.68 -21.16
N LYS A 301 -22.62 -0.33 -21.34
CA LYS A 301 -23.63 -1.17 -22.01
C LYS A 301 -23.77 -2.56 -21.37
N CYS A 302 -23.55 -2.64 -20.06
CA CYS A 302 -23.71 -3.84 -19.26
C CYS A 302 -24.97 -3.71 -18.40
N MET A 303 -25.99 -4.51 -18.69
CA MET A 303 -27.20 -4.58 -17.89
C MET A 303 -27.02 -5.64 -16.79
N ALA A 304 -27.27 -5.25 -15.54
CA ALA A 304 -27.22 -6.12 -14.37
C ALA A 304 -28.52 -6.93 -14.19
#